data_AF-A0A258F0G0-F1
#
_entry.id   AF-A0A258F0G0-F1
#
_cell.length_a   1.000
_cell.length_b   1.000
_cell.length_c   1.000
_cell.angle_alpha   90.00
_cell.angle_beta   90.00
_cell.angle_gamma   90.00
#
_symmetry.space_group_name_H-M   'P 1'
#
loop_
_entity.id
_entity.type
_entity.pdbx_description
1 polymer ?
#
loop_
_entity_poly.entity_id
_entity_poly.type
_entity_poly.pdbx_seq_one_letter_code
_entity_poly.pdbx_strand_id
1 'polypeptide(L)'
;MTRNTPRIKPLCLALAVAAAISFPAHALAADIELPRIDVVGEDGEAIARQPGSVAIVTREELELTQPLSVQDALKSVPGIVVREEEGYGFIPNIGMRGLNPNRSQKLLVLEDGVPVAPGLFLANESYYSPRIERMQSIEVLKGAAGLRYGPTTIGGVVNYKTKDPEQGAKVTAKIGTHGYRSIGLDAGGTAPSGEAIGGISLVKAEGDGFRNNGFDMTDLMVKGGMALGENQWVGVKFTRYDNEINTSYVGLRPNEYKNDPTKNPAPNDYFLTDRKS
;
A
#
# COMPACT_ATOMS: atom_id res chain seq x y z
N MET A 1 -20.46 -17.24 -15.18
CA MET A 1 -19.55 -16.67 -16.20
C MET A 1 -18.15 -16.64 -15.61
N THR A 2 -17.32 -17.63 -15.93
CA THR A 2 -15.95 -17.77 -15.41
C THR A 2 -15.00 -16.93 -16.28
N ARG A 3 -14.62 -15.74 -15.81
CA ARG A 3 -13.55 -14.97 -16.46
C ARG A 3 -12.21 -15.46 -15.91
N ASN A 4 -11.41 -16.05 -16.80
CA ASN A 4 -9.99 -16.38 -16.56
C ASN A 4 -9.24 -15.11 -16.12
N THR A 5 -8.97 -14.98 -14.82
CA THR A 5 -7.92 -14.08 -14.34
C THR A 5 -6.57 -14.64 -14.79
N PRO A 6 -5.70 -13.84 -15.45
CA PRO A 6 -4.42 -14.34 -15.92
C PRO A 6 -3.50 -14.59 -14.72
N ARG A 7 -3.45 -15.84 -14.23
CA ARG A 7 -2.42 -16.30 -13.29
C ARG A 7 -1.05 -16.15 -13.95
N ILE A 8 -0.21 -15.28 -13.41
CA ILE A 8 1.19 -15.16 -13.81
C ILE A 8 1.85 -16.52 -13.54
N LYS A 9 2.29 -17.20 -14.61
CA LYS A 9 2.87 -18.55 -14.52
C LYS A 9 4.17 -18.51 -13.70
N PRO A 10 4.48 -19.53 -12.88
CA PRO A 10 5.68 -19.56 -12.04
C PRO A 10 6.99 -19.42 -12.85
N LEU A 11 6.96 -19.77 -14.14
CA LEU A 11 8.06 -19.58 -15.08
C LEU A 11 8.39 -18.09 -15.35
N CYS A 12 7.39 -17.21 -15.35
CA CYS A 12 7.59 -15.76 -15.52
C CYS A 12 8.21 -15.13 -14.26
N LEU A 13 7.86 -15.63 -13.08
CA LEU A 13 8.46 -15.22 -11.81
C LEU A 13 9.93 -15.65 -11.73
N ALA A 14 10.26 -16.87 -12.18
CA ALA A 14 11.63 -17.36 -12.26
C ALA A 14 12.49 -16.56 -13.25
N LEU A 15 11.93 -16.12 -14.38
CA LEU A 15 12.63 -15.26 -15.33
C LEU A 15 12.92 -13.86 -14.77
N ALA A 16 11.99 -13.28 -13.99
CA ALA A 16 12.20 -11.99 -13.34
C ALA A 16 13.33 -12.05 -12.30
N VAL A 17 13.39 -13.14 -11.53
CA VAL A 17 14.48 -13.40 -10.57
C VAL A 17 15.82 -13.59 -11.29
N ALA A 18 15.84 -14.32 -12.41
CA ALA A 18 17.07 -14.56 -13.17
C ALA A 18 17.61 -13.29 -13.87
N ALA A 19 16.73 -12.39 -14.32
CA ALA A 19 17.14 -11.12 -14.94
C ALA A 19 17.71 -10.12 -13.90
N ALA A 20 17.28 -10.19 -12.65
CA ALA A 20 17.77 -9.31 -11.57
C ALA A 20 19.22 -9.63 -11.12
N ILE A 21 19.72 -10.84 -11.40
CA ILE A 21 21.08 -11.27 -10.99
C ILE A 21 22.18 -10.65 -11.88
N SER A 22 21.84 -10.07 -13.03
CA SER A 22 22.81 -9.59 -14.03
C SER A 22 23.14 -8.09 -13.97
N PHE A 23 22.75 -7.37 -12.91
CA PHE A 23 23.13 -5.95 -12.78
C PHE A 23 24.50 -5.80 -12.11
N PRO A 24 25.50 -5.18 -12.77
CA PRO A 24 26.76 -4.88 -12.13
C PRO A 24 26.54 -3.81 -11.04
N ALA A 25 26.88 -4.16 -9.80
CA ALA A 25 26.91 -3.23 -8.67
C ALA A 25 28.16 -2.34 -8.79
N HIS A 26 28.00 -1.07 -9.16
CA HIS A 26 29.03 -0.04 -9.04
C HIS A 26 28.46 1.19 -8.33
N ALA A 27 29.12 1.52 -7.20
CA ALA A 27 29.30 2.80 -6.50
C ALA A 27 28.12 3.76 -6.23
N LEU A 28 28.03 4.14 -4.93
CA LEU A 28 27.41 5.32 -4.31
C LEU A 28 26.67 6.28 -5.27
N ALA A 29 25.44 5.92 -5.63
CA ALA A 29 24.47 6.90 -6.09
C ALA A 29 24.00 7.68 -4.86
N ALA A 30 23.97 9.01 -4.95
CA ALA A 30 23.12 9.79 -4.04
C ALA A 30 21.70 9.26 -4.15
N ASP A 31 20.96 9.17 -3.04
CA ASP A 31 19.56 8.76 -3.08
C ASP A 31 18.79 9.77 -3.94
N ILE A 32 18.40 9.33 -5.15
CA ILE A 32 17.59 10.13 -6.06
C ILE A 32 16.14 9.96 -5.62
N GLU A 33 15.57 11.02 -5.08
CA GLU A 33 14.13 11.06 -4.81
C GLU A 33 13.38 11.50 -6.07
N LEU A 34 12.46 10.64 -6.52
CA LEU A 34 11.66 10.96 -7.69
C LEU A 34 10.57 11.96 -7.32
N PRO A 35 10.20 12.87 -8.25
CA PRO A 35 9.16 13.85 -7.99
C PRO A 35 7.84 13.15 -7.67
N ARG A 36 7.27 13.50 -6.52
CA ARG A 36 5.97 13.05 -6.01
C ARG A 36 5.27 14.22 -5.31
N ILE A 37 3.96 14.09 -5.09
CA ILE A 37 3.19 15.12 -4.38
C ILE A 37 3.13 14.75 -2.90
N ASP A 38 3.75 15.59 -2.08
CA ASP A 38 3.70 15.47 -0.63
C ASP A 38 2.50 16.23 -0.06
N VAL A 39 1.90 15.68 1.00
CA VAL A 39 0.78 16.33 1.71
C VAL A 39 1.28 17.26 2.79
N VAL A 40 2.28 16.81 3.56
CA VAL A 40 2.79 17.53 4.74
C VAL A 40 4.13 18.20 4.49
N GLY A 41 4.88 17.74 3.48
CA GLY A 41 6.23 18.20 3.14
C GLY A 41 7.31 17.46 3.92
N GLU A 42 8.56 17.66 3.52
CA GLU A 42 9.69 16.86 4.01
C GLU A 42 10.51 17.57 5.09
N ASP A 43 10.62 18.90 5.02
CA ASP A 43 11.35 19.67 6.01
C ASP A 43 10.46 20.12 7.20
N GLY A 44 11.13 20.43 8.32
CA GLY A 44 10.44 20.83 9.54
C GLY A 44 9.63 22.12 9.41
N GLU A 45 9.99 23.01 8.48
CA GLU A 45 9.27 24.26 8.25
C GLU A 45 7.97 24.01 7.46
N ALA A 46 8.00 23.18 6.42
CA ALA A 46 6.85 22.73 5.66
C ALA A 46 5.85 22.01 6.56
N ILE A 47 6.33 21.12 7.42
CA ILE A 47 5.51 20.43 8.43
C ILE A 47 4.87 21.43 9.40
N ALA A 48 5.66 22.38 9.93
CA ALA A 48 5.18 23.39 10.88
C ALA A 48 4.13 24.34 10.28
N ARG A 49 4.14 24.54 8.96
CA ARG A 49 3.17 25.36 8.24
C ARG A 49 1.85 24.64 7.95
N GLN A 50 1.75 23.33 8.17
CA GLN A 50 0.51 22.62 7.89
C GLN A 50 -0.61 23.01 8.86
N PRO A 51 -1.84 23.26 8.36
CA PRO A 51 -2.97 23.52 9.22
C PRO A 51 -3.47 22.22 9.86
N GLY A 52 -2.96 21.89 11.05
CA GLY A 52 -3.42 20.72 11.81
C GLY A 52 -2.30 19.98 12.51
N SER A 53 -2.59 18.75 12.92
CA SER A 53 -1.57 17.86 13.49
C SER A 53 -1.07 16.93 12.40
N VAL A 54 0.25 16.87 12.24
CA VAL A 54 0.93 15.99 11.31
C VAL A 54 1.46 14.76 12.05
N ALA A 55 1.48 13.62 11.39
CA ALA A 55 2.31 12.48 11.76
C ALA A 55 2.90 11.87 10.48
N ILE A 56 4.11 11.35 10.58
CA ILE A 56 4.77 10.63 9.50
C ILE A 56 5.21 9.30 10.07
N VAL A 57 4.76 8.19 9.47
CA VAL A 57 5.31 6.87 9.73
C VAL A 57 6.52 6.69 8.82
N THR A 58 7.72 6.69 9.39
CA THR A 58 8.96 6.73 8.60
C THR A 58 9.35 5.36 8.05
N ARG A 59 10.29 5.33 7.10
CA ARG A 59 10.83 4.08 6.56
C ARG A 59 11.41 3.21 7.65
N GLU A 60 12.17 3.82 8.56
CA GLU A 60 12.83 3.15 9.68
C GLU A 60 11.80 2.54 10.63
N GLU A 61 10.69 3.24 10.91
CA GLU A 61 9.60 2.71 11.71
C GLU A 61 8.89 1.54 11.03
N LEU A 62 8.64 1.61 9.71
CA LEU A 62 8.08 0.51 8.93
C LEU A 62 9.01 -0.71 8.93
N GLU A 63 10.31 -0.49 8.81
CA GLU A 63 11.32 -1.56 8.84
C GLU A 63 11.44 -2.18 10.23
N LEU A 64 11.35 -1.38 11.30
CA LEU A 64 11.42 -1.86 12.67
C LEU A 64 10.17 -2.64 13.08
N THR A 65 8.99 -2.13 12.73
CA THR A 65 7.70 -2.70 13.19
C THR A 65 7.18 -3.83 12.29
N GLN A 66 7.67 -3.93 11.05
CA GLN A 66 7.27 -4.93 10.06
C GLN A 66 5.73 -5.14 9.98
N PRO A 67 4.94 -4.07 9.77
CA PRO A 67 3.49 -4.18 9.70
C PRO A 67 3.06 -5.06 8.51
N LEU A 68 1.90 -5.72 8.61
CA LEU A 68 1.36 -6.57 7.53
C LEU A 68 0.57 -5.76 6.50
N SER A 69 0.14 -4.55 6.88
CA SER A 69 -0.68 -3.67 6.06
C SER A 69 -0.43 -2.19 6.38
N VAL A 70 -0.87 -1.29 5.50
CA VAL A 70 -0.84 0.16 5.76
C VAL A 70 -1.70 0.54 6.97
N GLN A 71 -2.77 -0.20 7.21
CA GLN A 71 -3.64 -0.03 8.37
C GLN A 71 -2.92 -0.40 9.67
N ASP A 72 -2.14 -1.47 9.67
CA ASP A 72 -1.34 -1.86 10.84
C ASP A 72 -0.30 -0.80 11.18
N ALA A 73 0.39 -0.28 10.16
CA ALA A 73 1.34 0.82 10.32
C ALA A 73 0.68 2.05 10.96
N LEU A 74 -0.56 2.38 10.57
CA LEU A 74 -1.29 3.54 11.08
C LEU A 74 -1.80 3.37 12.52
N LYS A 75 -1.85 2.15 13.08
CA LYS A 75 -2.25 1.94 14.48
C LYS A 75 -1.29 2.57 15.48
N SER A 76 -0.03 2.78 15.11
CA SER A 76 0.96 3.46 15.96
C SER A 76 0.71 4.97 16.05
N VAL A 77 -0.07 5.55 15.12
CA VAL A 77 -0.26 6.99 15.02
C VAL A 77 -1.37 7.46 15.98
N PRO A 78 -1.07 8.38 16.91
CA PRO A 78 -2.07 8.87 17.87
C PRO A 78 -3.27 9.53 17.19
N GLY A 79 -4.48 9.20 17.66
CA GLY A 79 -5.73 9.76 17.15
C GLY A 79 -6.23 9.13 15.85
N ILE A 80 -5.56 8.09 15.35
CA ILE A 80 -6.08 7.19 14.33
C ILE A 80 -6.76 5.99 15.01
N VAL A 81 -7.89 5.56 14.44
CA VAL A 81 -8.59 4.35 14.82
C VAL A 81 -8.72 3.49 13.58
N VAL A 82 -8.19 2.27 13.64
CA VAL A 82 -8.30 1.29 12.57
C VAL A 82 -9.29 0.22 13.01
N ARG A 83 -10.21 -0.15 12.12
CA ARG A 83 -11.13 -1.28 12.35
C ARG A 83 -10.84 -2.40 11.36
N GLU A 84 -10.18 -3.45 11.82
CA GLU A 84 -9.94 -4.61 10.96
C GLU A 84 -11.25 -5.34 10.60
N GLU A 85 -11.28 -5.91 9.40
CA GLU A 85 -12.34 -6.83 8.98
C GLU A 85 -11.78 -8.23 8.72
N GLU A 86 -10.67 -8.33 7.99
CA GLU A 86 -10.09 -9.62 7.57
C GLU A 86 -8.71 -9.92 8.16
N GLY A 87 -8.13 -8.98 8.91
CA GLY A 87 -6.81 -9.14 9.55
C GLY A 87 -5.59 -8.92 8.63
N TYR A 88 -5.80 -8.60 7.35
CA TYR A 88 -4.72 -8.39 6.38
C TYR A 88 -4.73 -7.00 5.69
N GLY A 89 -5.67 -6.13 6.08
CA GLY A 89 -5.69 -4.73 5.62
C GLY A 89 -6.01 -4.53 4.14
N PHE A 90 -6.85 -5.39 3.55
CA PHE A 90 -7.29 -5.20 2.15
C PHE A 90 -8.41 -4.18 2.03
N ILE A 91 -9.25 -4.06 3.06
CA ILE A 91 -10.29 -3.03 3.11
C ILE A 91 -9.89 -1.95 4.14
N PRO A 92 -9.54 -0.72 3.69
CA PRO A 92 -9.19 0.36 4.58
C PRO A 92 -10.41 0.87 5.34
N ASN A 93 -10.42 0.56 6.63
CA ASN A 93 -11.32 1.16 7.60
C ASN A 93 -10.52 2.01 8.59
N ILE A 94 -10.19 3.21 8.16
CA ILE A 94 -9.36 4.16 8.91
C ILE A 94 -10.26 5.31 9.33
N GLY A 95 -10.27 5.59 10.62
CA GLY A 95 -10.95 6.71 11.25
C GLY A 95 -9.94 7.61 11.94
N MET A 96 -10.29 8.89 12.08
CA MET A 96 -9.38 9.88 12.64
C MET A 96 -10.16 10.86 13.51
N ARG A 97 -9.59 11.26 14.66
CA ARG A 97 -10.21 12.20 15.62
C ARG A 97 -11.64 11.81 16.02
N GLY A 98 -11.88 10.52 16.24
CA GLY A 98 -13.18 9.98 16.68
C GLY A 98 -14.21 9.82 15.56
N LEU A 99 -13.88 10.15 14.31
CA LEU A 99 -14.75 9.85 13.17
C LEU A 99 -14.82 8.35 12.91
N ASN A 100 -15.98 7.92 12.39
CA ASN A 100 -16.24 6.52 12.11
C ASN A 100 -15.24 5.96 11.07
N PRO A 101 -14.48 4.89 11.39
CA PRO A 101 -13.51 4.30 10.48
C PRO A 101 -14.14 3.58 9.29
N ASN A 102 -15.46 3.36 9.30
CA ASN A 102 -16.14 2.58 8.26
C ASN A 102 -15.79 3.04 6.85
N ARG A 103 -15.11 2.17 6.11
CA ARG A 103 -14.71 2.34 4.72
C ARG A 103 -13.89 3.61 4.45
N SER A 104 -13.29 4.19 5.50
CA SER A 104 -12.56 5.46 5.48
C SER A 104 -13.31 6.63 4.83
N GLN A 105 -14.65 6.65 4.88
CA GLN A 105 -15.51 7.59 4.15
C GLN A 105 -15.35 9.08 4.52
N LYS A 106 -14.58 9.39 5.57
CA LYS A 106 -14.35 10.75 6.07
C LYS A 106 -12.89 11.20 5.93
N LEU A 107 -12.08 10.41 5.24
CA LEU A 107 -10.68 10.68 4.95
C LEU A 107 -10.50 10.71 3.44
N LEU A 108 -9.45 11.41 3.00
CA LEU A 108 -8.89 11.21 1.67
C LEU A 108 -7.65 10.35 1.80
N VAL A 109 -7.61 9.26 1.03
CA VAL A 109 -6.45 8.39 0.95
C VAL A 109 -5.78 8.59 -0.40
N LEU A 110 -4.48 8.87 -0.35
CA LEU A 110 -3.64 9.18 -1.49
C LEU A 110 -2.50 8.16 -1.59
N GLU A 111 -2.03 7.93 -2.80
CA GLU A 111 -0.76 7.26 -3.08
C GLU A 111 0.09 8.18 -3.94
N ASP A 112 1.22 8.64 -3.42
CA ASP A 112 2.07 9.70 -4.00
C ASP A 112 1.25 10.96 -4.39
N GLY A 113 0.27 11.31 -3.56
CA GLY A 113 -0.64 12.43 -3.73
C GLY A 113 -1.79 12.22 -4.74
N VAL A 114 -1.88 11.04 -5.35
CA VAL A 114 -3.00 10.69 -6.25
C VAL A 114 -4.07 9.92 -5.47
N PRO A 115 -5.36 10.32 -5.55
CA PRO A 115 -6.44 9.61 -4.88
C PRO A 115 -6.51 8.13 -5.22
N VAL A 116 -6.78 7.31 -4.21
CA VAL A 116 -6.93 5.87 -4.43
C VAL A 116 -8.34 5.45 -4.80
N ALA A 117 -9.35 6.18 -4.31
CA ALA A 117 -10.72 5.99 -4.73
C ALA A 117 -10.93 6.36 -6.22
N PRO A 118 -11.75 5.58 -6.97
CA PRO A 118 -12.06 5.88 -8.37
C PRO A 118 -12.87 7.17 -8.58
N GLY A 119 -13.49 7.69 -7.52
CA GLY A 119 -14.23 8.94 -7.55
C GLY A 119 -14.09 9.69 -6.23
N LEU A 120 -13.46 10.87 -6.29
CA LEU A 120 -13.11 11.72 -5.14
C LEU A 120 -14.22 11.96 -4.12
N PHE A 121 -15.48 12.07 -4.56
CA PHE A 121 -16.62 12.43 -3.69
C PHE A 121 -17.75 11.41 -3.68
N LEU A 122 -17.63 10.34 -4.46
CA LEU A 122 -18.70 9.35 -4.67
C LEU A 122 -18.30 7.96 -4.17
N ALA A 123 -17.03 7.62 -4.30
CA ALA A 123 -16.50 6.34 -3.87
C ALA A 123 -15.88 6.49 -2.47
N ASN A 124 -15.93 5.41 -1.70
CA ASN A 124 -15.15 5.28 -0.48
C ASN A 124 -13.73 4.76 -0.82
N GLU A 125 -12.85 4.72 0.16
CA GLU A 125 -11.45 4.30 -0.08
C GLU A 125 -11.30 2.78 -0.15
N SER A 126 -12.40 2.04 -0.07
CA SER A 126 -12.39 0.58 0.10
C SER A 126 -12.06 -0.20 -1.17
N TYR A 127 -12.00 0.49 -2.31
CA TYR A 127 -11.71 -0.11 -3.60
C TYR A 127 -10.23 -0.38 -3.82
N TYR A 128 -9.34 0.10 -2.94
CA TYR A 128 -7.92 -0.14 -3.09
C TYR A 128 -7.16 0.09 -1.78
N SER A 129 -6.33 -0.88 -1.42
CA SER A 129 -5.35 -0.76 -0.34
C SER A 129 -4.00 -1.22 -0.87
N PRO A 130 -3.00 -0.33 -0.96
CA PRO A 130 -1.69 -0.71 -1.45
C PRO A 130 -0.99 -1.62 -0.43
N ARG A 131 -0.05 -2.45 -0.91
CA ARG A 131 0.77 -3.26 -0.02
C ARG A 131 1.81 -2.40 0.68
N ILE A 132 1.95 -2.64 1.98
CA ILE A 132 2.90 -1.92 2.84
C ILE A 132 4.35 -2.16 2.41
N GLU A 133 4.64 -3.31 1.83
CA GLU A 133 5.98 -3.69 1.38
C GLU A 133 6.59 -2.71 0.36
N ARG A 134 5.77 -2.03 -0.46
CA ARG A 134 6.27 -1.05 -1.45
C ARG A 134 6.20 0.41 -0.98
N MET A 135 5.85 0.63 0.28
CA MET A 135 5.80 1.96 0.89
C MET A 135 7.16 2.33 1.49
N GLN A 136 7.54 3.58 1.27
CA GLN A 136 8.68 4.21 1.94
C GLN A 136 8.24 4.89 3.23
N SER A 137 7.11 5.59 3.22
CA SER A 137 6.57 6.26 4.39
C SER A 137 5.08 6.51 4.25
N ILE A 138 4.43 6.88 5.34
CA ILE A 138 3.02 7.24 5.35
C ILE A 138 2.86 8.60 6.01
N GLU A 139 2.33 9.57 5.28
CA GLU A 139 2.02 10.90 5.81
C GLU A 139 0.58 10.95 6.29
N VAL A 140 0.36 11.62 7.41
CA VAL A 140 -0.96 11.80 8.00
C VAL A 140 -1.14 13.27 8.35
N LEU A 141 -2.09 13.93 7.69
CA LEU A 141 -2.54 15.27 8.04
C LEU A 141 -3.91 15.18 8.73
N LYS A 142 -3.97 15.51 10.02
CA LYS A 142 -5.17 15.37 10.85
C LYS A 142 -5.96 16.67 10.92
N GLY A 143 -7.25 16.62 10.58
CA GLY A 143 -8.17 17.74 10.69
C GLY A 143 -8.66 18.27 9.33
N ALA A 144 -8.99 19.57 9.29
CA ALA A 144 -9.75 20.20 8.21
C ALA A 144 -8.95 20.37 6.91
N ALA A 145 -8.68 19.27 6.22
CA ALA A 145 -8.02 19.22 4.92
C ALA A 145 -8.94 19.68 3.76
N GLY A 146 -10.22 19.95 4.04
CA GLY A 146 -11.23 20.25 3.03
C GLY A 146 -11.00 21.52 2.23
N LEU A 147 -10.22 22.48 2.73
CA LEU A 147 -9.85 23.66 1.95
C LEU A 147 -8.93 23.32 0.77
N ARG A 148 -8.03 22.34 0.93
CA ARG A 148 -7.08 21.92 -0.12
C ARG A 148 -7.64 20.78 -0.97
N TYR A 149 -8.34 19.83 -0.36
CA TYR A 149 -8.72 18.58 -1.00
C TYR A 149 -10.22 18.43 -1.26
N GLY A 150 -11.02 19.42 -0.89
CA GLY A 150 -12.46 19.45 -1.16
C GLY A 150 -13.32 18.70 -0.14
N PRO A 151 -14.61 18.48 -0.45
CA PRO A 151 -15.55 17.83 0.45
C PRO A 151 -15.11 16.39 0.78
N THR A 152 -15.72 15.80 1.82
CA THR A 152 -15.43 14.45 2.37
C THR A 152 -14.12 14.24 3.13
N THR A 153 -13.21 15.21 3.18
CA THR A 153 -11.91 15.13 3.87
C THR A 153 -11.89 15.67 5.32
N ILE A 154 -13.04 15.58 6.00
CA ILE A 154 -13.25 16.22 7.33
C ILE A 154 -12.32 15.63 8.41
N GLY A 155 -11.99 14.34 8.31
CA GLY A 155 -11.07 13.71 9.24
C GLY A 155 -9.62 14.07 8.97
N GLY A 156 -9.25 14.23 7.71
CA GLY A 156 -7.89 14.49 7.28
C GLY A 156 -7.50 13.76 6.00
N VAL A 157 -6.20 13.68 5.78
CA VAL A 157 -5.57 13.05 4.61
C VAL A 157 -4.53 12.04 5.07
N VAL A 158 -4.52 10.88 4.43
CA VAL A 158 -3.46 9.88 4.54
C VAL A 158 -2.81 9.76 3.18
N ASN A 159 -1.49 9.92 3.09
CA ASN A 159 -0.74 9.78 1.84
C ASN A 159 0.31 8.70 1.98
N TYR A 160 0.19 7.69 1.13
CA TYR A 160 1.13 6.59 1.04
C TYR A 160 2.24 6.96 0.07
N LYS A 161 3.46 7.13 0.58
CA LYS A 161 4.64 7.44 -0.25
C LYS A 161 5.29 6.14 -0.70
N THR A 162 5.33 5.90 -2.00
CA THR A 162 5.97 4.71 -2.57
C THR A 162 7.49 4.81 -2.50
N LYS A 163 8.16 3.66 -2.39
CA LYS A 163 9.62 3.59 -2.49
C LYS A 163 10.11 4.10 -3.84
N ASP A 164 11.19 4.87 -3.80
CA ASP A 164 11.99 5.13 -4.98
C ASP A 164 12.88 3.91 -5.30
N PRO A 165 13.21 3.69 -6.58
CA PRO A 165 14.11 2.61 -6.94
C PRO A 165 15.47 2.78 -6.26
N GLU A 166 16.04 1.68 -5.79
CA GLU A 166 17.37 1.65 -5.20
C GLU A 166 18.28 0.76 -6.05
N GLN A 167 19.58 1.04 -6.02
CA GLN A 167 20.55 0.24 -6.77
C GLN A 167 20.61 -1.20 -6.22
N GLY A 168 20.44 -2.18 -7.10
CA GLY A 168 20.57 -3.60 -6.77
C GLY A 168 19.23 -4.30 -6.68
N ALA A 169 19.18 -5.42 -5.95
CA ALA A 169 17.98 -6.22 -5.78
C ALA A 169 17.84 -6.72 -4.35
N LYS A 170 16.62 -6.68 -3.81
CA LYS A 170 16.23 -7.16 -2.50
C LYS A 170 15.07 -8.14 -2.66
N VAL A 171 15.26 -9.34 -2.11
CA VAL A 171 14.19 -10.35 -2.02
C VAL A 171 13.78 -10.47 -0.57
N THR A 172 12.48 -10.38 -0.32
CA THR A 172 11.90 -10.56 1.02
C THR A 172 10.99 -11.77 1.01
N ALA A 173 11.08 -12.62 2.03
CA ALA A 173 10.17 -13.74 2.22
C ALA A 173 9.58 -13.66 3.63
N LYS A 174 8.27 -13.83 3.76
CA LYS A 174 7.55 -13.88 5.03
C LYS A 174 6.71 -15.15 5.09
N ILE A 175 6.67 -15.77 6.27
CA ILE A 175 5.75 -16.87 6.60
C ILE A 175 5.08 -16.56 7.93
N GLY A 176 3.85 -17.02 8.12
CA GLY A 176 3.09 -16.73 9.32
C GLY A 176 1.98 -17.74 9.58
N THR A 177 1.22 -17.47 10.64
CA THR A 177 0.04 -18.26 11.00
C THR A 177 -1.04 -18.20 9.91
N HIS A 178 -1.97 -19.16 9.94
CA HIS A 178 -3.10 -19.22 9.00
C HIS A 178 -2.65 -19.30 7.53
N GLY A 179 -1.62 -20.09 7.26
CA GLY A 179 -1.11 -20.31 5.91
C GLY A 179 -0.46 -19.09 5.26
N TYR A 180 -0.23 -18.00 6.01
CA TYR A 180 0.31 -16.77 5.45
C TYR A 180 1.72 -17.00 4.86
N ARG A 181 1.88 -16.66 3.58
CA ARG A 181 3.16 -16.58 2.89
C ARG A 181 3.21 -15.30 2.05
N SER A 182 4.37 -14.69 1.97
CA SER A 182 4.62 -13.60 1.04
C SER A 182 6.04 -13.65 0.49
N ILE A 183 6.16 -13.32 -0.79
CA ILE A 183 7.44 -13.06 -1.44
C ILE A 183 7.40 -11.67 -2.08
N GLY A 184 8.45 -10.90 -1.82
CA GLY A 184 8.67 -9.58 -2.38
C GLY A 184 9.99 -9.54 -3.15
N LEU A 185 10.02 -8.82 -4.25
CA LEU A 185 11.21 -8.49 -5.04
C LEU A 185 11.20 -7.00 -5.30
N ASP A 186 12.20 -6.29 -4.80
CA ASP A 186 12.52 -4.93 -5.19
C ASP A 186 13.82 -4.98 -6.00
N ALA A 187 13.85 -4.39 -7.19
CA ALA A 187 15.07 -4.28 -7.98
C ALA A 187 15.11 -2.96 -8.74
N GLY A 188 16.27 -2.32 -8.78
CA GLY A 188 16.43 -1.03 -9.42
C GLY A 188 17.87 -0.73 -9.79
N GLY A 189 18.02 0.35 -10.54
CA GLY A 189 19.31 0.84 -10.97
C GLY A 189 19.27 2.31 -11.37
N THR A 190 20.41 2.96 -11.16
CA THR A 190 20.65 4.33 -11.60
C THR A 190 21.61 4.30 -12.79
N ALA A 191 21.37 5.15 -13.79
CA ALA A 191 22.28 5.34 -14.90
C ALA A 191 23.64 5.85 -14.41
N PRO A 192 24.78 5.46 -15.02
CA PRO A 192 26.09 5.95 -14.61
C PRO A 192 26.23 7.48 -14.63
N SER A 193 25.43 8.19 -15.43
CA SER A 193 25.39 9.65 -15.44
C SER A 193 24.68 10.26 -14.23
N GLY A 194 23.92 9.46 -13.46
CA GLY A 194 23.05 9.95 -12.38
C GLY A 194 21.75 10.61 -12.86
N GLU A 195 21.55 10.71 -14.17
CA GLU A 195 20.43 11.47 -14.77
C GLU A 195 19.17 10.62 -14.96
N ALA A 196 19.21 9.32 -14.70
CA ALA A 196 18.04 8.46 -14.81
C ALA A 196 18.08 7.35 -13.77
N ILE A 197 16.91 6.99 -13.26
CA ILE A 197 16.73 5.91 -12.30
C ILE A 197 15.48 5.12 -12.63
N GLY A 198 15.50 3.81 -12.39
CA GLY A 198 14.36 2.97 -12.64
C GLY A 198 14.38 1.70 -11.81
N GLY A 199 13.20 1.16 -11.54
CA GLY A 199 13.06 -0.10 -10.82
C GLY A 199 11.66 -0.67 -10.85
N ILE A 200 11.59 -1.84 -10.24
CA ILE A 200 10.42 -2.70 -10.14
C ILE A 200 10.28 -3.17 -8.70
N SER A 201 9.05 -3.18 -8.20
CA SER A 201 8.66 -3.80 -6.95
C SER A 201 7.53 -4.79 -7.24
N LEU A 202 7.68 -6.03 -6.81
CA LEU A 202 6.69 -7.09 -6.98
C LEU A 202 6.45 -7.76 -5.65
N VAL A 203 5.19 -7.85 -5.23
CA VAL A 203 4.76 -8.54 -4.03
C VAL A 203 3.70 -9.56 -4.39
N LYS A 204 3.91 -10.81 -4.01
CA LYS A 204 2.91 -11.87 -4.03
C LYS A 204 2.66 -12.29 -2.60
N ALA A 205 1.41 -12.33 -2.16
CA ALA A 205 1.04 -12.80 -0.84
C ALA A 205 -0.25 -13.62 -0.90
N GLU A 206 -0.33 -14.63 -0.06
CA GLU A 206 -1.54 -15.43 0.13
C GLU A 206 -1.63 -15.90 1.58
N GLY A 207 -2.82 -16.27 2.01
CA GLY A 207 -3.05 -16.87 3.32
C GLY A 207 -4.42 -17.53 3.38
N ASP A 208 -4.56 -18.52 4.26
CA ASP A 208 -5.81 -19.26 4.47
C ASP A 208 -6.79 -18.47 5.36
N GLY A 209 -6.29 -17.56 6.20
CA GLY A 209 -7.09 -16.75 7.12
C GLY A 209 -7.58 -17.52 8.36
N PHE A 210 -8.02 -16.78 9.39
CA PHE A 210 -8.43 -17.34 10.69
C PHE A 210 -9.64 -18.30 10.61
N ARG A 211 -10.53 -18.11 9.63
CA ARG A 211 -11.73 -18.93 9.44
C ARG A 211 -11.85 -19.46 8.02
N ASN A 212 -10.74 -19.85 7.39
CA ASN A 212 -10.71 -20.16 5.95
C ASN A 212 -11.26 -18.99 5.10
N ASN A 213 -11.01 -17.76 5.56
CA ASN A 213 -11.36 -16.50 4.91
C ASN A 213 -10.09 -15.92 4.25
N GLY A 214 -9.51 -16.74 3.39
CA GLY A 214 -8.20 -16.52 2.81
C GLY A 214 -8.17 -15.44 1.74
N PHE A 215 -6.97 -15.16 1.26
CA PHE A 215 -6.73 -14.21 0.18
C PHE A 215 -5.60 -14.66 -0.74
N ASP A 216 -5.61 -14.13 -1.96
CA ASP A 216 -4.52 -14.19 -2.92
C ASP A 216 -4.33 -12.79 -3.55
N MET A 217 -3.15 -12.20 -3.38
CA MET A 217 -2.84 -10.84 -3.82
C MET A 217 -1.52 -10.78 -4.57
N THR A 218 -1.52 -10.02 -5.68
CA THR A 218 -0.33 -9.64 -6.43
C THR A 218 -0.29 -8.12 -6.63
N ASP A 219 0.81 -7.48 -6.26
CA ASP A 219 1.05 -6.04 -6.43
C ASP A 219 2.36 -5.84 -7.20
N LEU A 220 2.29 -5.19 -8.35
CA LEU A 220 3.43 -4.85 -9.20
C LEU A 220 3.50 -3.33 -9.32
N MET A 221 4.67 -2.77 -9.09
CA MET A 221 5.00 -1.38 -9.36
C MET A 221 6.24 -1.30 -10.23
N VAL A 222 6.20 -0.49 -11.28
CA VAL A 222 7.35 -0.07 -12.06
C VAL A 222 7.44 1.44 -11.92
N LYS A 223 8.58 1.94 -11.46
CA LYS A 223 8.78 3.37 -11.21
C LYS A 223 10.13 3.78 -11.78
N GLY A 224 10.19 4.93 -12.41
CA GLY A 224 11.44 5.49 -12.89
C GLY A 224 11.30 6.96 -13.23
N GLY A 225 12.43 7.61 -13.47
CA GLY A 225 12.47 8.99 -13.87
C GLY A 225 13.80 9.38 -14.46
N MET A 226 13.83 10.57 -15.05
CA MET A 226 15.02 11.16 -15.62
C MET A 226 15.06 12.67 -15.42
N ALA A 227 16.27 13.20 -15.33
CA ALA A 227 16.54 14.63 -15.40
C ALA A 227 16.26 15.12 -16.83
N LEU A 228 15.55 16.25 -16.94
CA LEU A 228 15.36 17.01 -18.18
C LEU A 228 16.34 18.19 -18.29
N GLY A 229 17.02 18.51 -17.18
CA GLY A 229 18.01 19.57 -17.03
C GLY A 229 18.52 19.58 -15.58
N GLU A 230 19.24 20.62 -15.19
CA GLU A 230 19.89 20.68 -13.86
C GLU A 230 18.89 20.66 -12.69
N ASN A 231 17.70 21.25 -12.87
CA ASN A 231 16.69 21.42 -11.81
C ASN A 231 15.32 20.85 -12.19
N GLN A 232 15.24 19.99 -13.21
CA GLN A 232 13.97 19.46 -13.70
C GLN A 232 14.04 17.96 -13.82
N TRP A 233 13.07 17.27 -13.22
CA TRP A 233 12.91 15.83 -13.30
C TRP A 233 11.53 15.47 -13.80
N VAL A 234 11.44 14.39 -14.56
CA VAL A 234 10.18 13.74 -14.92
C VAL A 234 10.19 12.32 -14.37
N GLY A 235 9.11 11.95 -13.70
CA GLY A 235 8.89 10.62 -13.16
C GLY A 235 7.68 9.95 -13.81
N VAL A 236 7.75 8.64 -13.98
CA VAL A 236 6.65 7.79 -14.41
C VAL A 236 6.54 6.63 -13.43
N LYS A 237 5.30 6.37 -12.99
CA LYS A 237 4.95 5.22 -12.16
C LYS A 237 3.83 4.46 -12.85
N PHE A 238 3.97 3.15 -12.93
CA PHE A 238 2.93 2.22 -13.33
C PHE A 238 2.74 1.20 -12.22
N THR A 239 1.48 0.88 -11.94
CA THR A 239 1.06 -0.03 -10.88
C THR A 239 0.02 -0.99 -11.43
N ARG A 240 0.10 -2.25 -11.00
CA ARG A 240 -0.92 -3.26 -11.22
C ARG A 240 -1.14 -4.04 -9.93
N TYR A 241 -2.34 -3.93 -9.40
CA TYR A 241 -2.77 -4.61 -8.20
C TYR A 241 -3.93 -5.54 -8.55
N ASP A 242 -3.83 -6.81 -8.15
CA ASP A 242 -4.86 -7.82 -8.29
C ASP A 242 -5.03 -8.50 -6.91
N ASN A 243 -6.24 -8.51 -6.35
CA ASN A 243 -6.54 -9.09 -5.05
C ASN A 243 -7.87 -9.84 -5.07
N GLU A 244 -7.86 -11.05 -4.54
CA GLU A 244 -9.02 -11.88 -4.29
C GLU A 244 -9.04 -12.25 -2.81
N ILE A 245 -10.07 -11.81 -2.09
CA ILE A 245 -10.23 -12.14 -0.68
C ILE A 245 -11.61 -12.72 -0.39
N ASN A 246 -11.65 -13.79 0.39
CA ASN A 246 -12.87 -14.30 0.98
C ASN A 246 -13.21 -13.47 2.22
N THR A 247 -14.24 -12.63 2.11
CA THR A 247 -14.67 -11.74 3.20
C THR A 247 -16.17 -11.57 3.13
N SER A 248 -16.79 -11.34 4.28
CA SER A 248 -18.22 -11.08 4.36
C SER A 248 -18.58 -10.20 5.54
N TYR A 249 -19.70 -9.48 5.40
CA TYR A 249 -20.30 -8.70 6.48
C TYR A 249 -21.05 -9.56 7.50
N VAL A 250 -21.23 -10.86 7.24
CA VAL A 250 -21.97 -11.74 8.13
C VAL A 250 -21.07 -12.34 9.22
N GLY A 251 -21.53 -12.24 10.46
CA GLY A 251 -20.94 -12.95 11.59
C GLY A 251 -21.65 -14.27 11.88
N LEU A 252 -21.06 -15.06 12.77
CA LEU A 252 -21.71 -16.25 13.32
C LEU A 252 -22.86 -15.84 14.26
N ARG A 253 -24.01 -16.51 14.14
CA ARG A 253 -25.08 -16.37 15.15
C ARG A 253 -24.63 -16.96 16.49
N PRO A 254 -25.23 -16.57 17.63
CA PRO A 254 -24.81 -17.06 18.94
C PRO A 254 -24.78 -18.59 19.09
N ASN A 255 -25.71 -19.31 18.43
CA ASN A 255 -25.72 -20.77 18.41
C ASN A 255 -24.60 -21.36 17.53
N GLU A 256 -24.32 -20.74 16.38
CA GLU A 256 -23.23 -21.16 15.49
C GLU A 256 -21.86 -20.97 16.16
N TYR A 257 -21.65 -19.82 16.81
CA TYR A 257 -20.40 -19.54 17.54
C TYR A 257 -20.16 -20.54 18.68
N LYS A 258 -21.20 -20.91 19.42
CA LYS A 258 -21.10 -21.92 20.49
C LYS A 258 -20.78 -23.33 19.97
N ASN A 259 -21.22 -23.65 18.75
CA ASN A 259 -21.01 -24.96 18.15
C ASN A 259 -19.64 -25.05 17.46
N ASP A 260 -19.29 -24.05 16.66
CA ASP A 260 -18.00 -23.96 15.96
C ASP A 260 -17.63 -22.47 15.74
N PRO A 261 -16.75 -21.92 16.59
CA PRO A 261 -16.30 -20.53 16.48
C PRO A 261 -15.32 -20.29 15.32
N THR A 262 -14.85 -21.35 14.64
CA THR A 262 -13.91 -21.30 13.51
C THR A 262 -14.59 -21.42 12.15
N LYS A 263 -15.89 -21.73 12.13
CA LYS A 263 -16.70 -21.82 10.91
C LYS A 263 -16.64 -20.51 10.10
N ASN A 264 -16.42 -20.63 8.79
CA ASN A 264 -16.69 -19.55 7.85
C ASN A 264 -18.20 -19.41 7.62
N PRO A 265 -18.86 -18.31 8.02
CA PRO A 265 -20.30 -18.11 7.76
C PRO A 265 -20.61 -17.85 6.28
N ALA A 266 -19.62 -17.47 5.46
CA ALA A 266 -19.80 -17.06 4.07
C ALA A 266 -18.64 -17.55 3.17
N PRO A 267 -18.45 -18.87 3.00
CA PRO A 267 -17.34 -19.44 2.24
C PRO A 267 -17.35 -19.11 0.74
N ASN A 268 -18.46 -18.58 0.21
CA ASN A 268 -18.61 -18.22 -1.20
C ASN A 268 -18.67 -16.70 -1.44
N ASP A 269 -18.42 -15.88 -0.40
CA ASP A 269 -18.42 -14.43 -0.51
C ASP A 269 -16.99 -13.93 -0.75
N TYR A 270 -16.79 -13.26 -1.89
CA TYR A 270 -15.47 -12.83 -2.34
C TYR A 270 -15.51 -11.36 -2.72
N PHE A 271 -14.54 -10.61 -2.21
CA PHE A 271 -14.27 -9.25 -2.62
C PHE A 271 -13.08 -9.24 -3.58
N LEU A 272 -13.39 -9.04 -4.86
CA LEU A 272 -12.39 -8.98 -5.93
C LEU A 272 -12.03 -7.52 -6.18
N THR A 273 -10.73 -7.24 -6.29
CA THR A 273 -10.23 -5.89 -6.53
C THR A 273 -9.08 -5.93 -7.51
N ASP A 274 -9.19 -5.15 -8.58
CA ASP A 274 -8.07 -4.87 -9.48
C ASP A 274 -7.90 -3.36 -9.68
N ARG A 275 -6.65 -2.91 -9.77
CA ARG A 275 -6.31 -1.52 -10.11
C ARG A 275 -5.12 -1.49 -11.06
N LYS A 276 -5.21 -0.61 -12.05
CA LYS A 276 -4.11 -0.20 -12.92
C LYS A 276 -4.03 1.31 -12.90
N SER A 277 -2.87 1.86 -12.55
CA SER A 277 -2.62 3.31 -12.54
C SER A 277 -1.18 3.63 -12.87
#